data_AF-A0A067T1J1-F1
#
_entry.id   AF-A0A067T1J1-F1
#
_cell.length_a   1.000
_cell.length_b   1.000
_cell.length_c   1.000
_cell.angle_alpha   90.00
_cell.angle_beta   90.00
_cell.angle_gamma   90.00
#
_symmetry.space_group_name_H-M   'P 1'
#
loop_
_entity.id
_entity.type
_entity.pdbx_description
1 polymer ?
#
loop_
_entity_poly.entity_id
_entity_poly.type
_entity_poly.pdbx_seq_one_letter_code
_entity_poly.pdbx_strand_id
1 'polypeptide(L)'
;MSSRLHQDDISYSEVHTLHESPTTHPNPHPSPMSSNVPPLPNTRLTAFISGPIEYPYGYFEEHYRPLLTEAIEKGHSFVMGPASGTDSTALRYLIDQGVDLSKITVYMSQLDERVLGKAMQWFTDLGGDIQLEGVTTGDRDAAMTRDSDYDILRYMSIQEQQEFYGERYYPRVSATEKNERRRKGLPLHVNHGLVGYEFKAKEAVQSSSNPSTTWADSRIKKFLRQISNTV
;
A
#
# COMPACT_ATOMS: atom_id res chain seq x y z
N MET A 1 -22.51 44.41 45.76
CA MET A 1 -22.59 42.98 46.14
C MET A 1 -21.22 42.38 45.80
N SER A 2 -20.15 42.54 46.56
CA SER A 2 -19.81 42.18 47.96
C SER A 2 -19.64 40.67 48.22
N SER A 3 -18.53 40.34 48.92
CA SER A 3 -17.98 39.03 49.41
C SER A 3 -17.39 38.11 48.33
N ARG A 4 -16.11 37.69 48.29
CA ARG A 4 -15.04 37.42 49.29
C ARG A 4 -15.46 36.52 50.43
N LEU A 5 -15.04 35.26 50.39
CA LEU A 5 -14.72 34.43 51.56
C LEU A 5 -13.48 33.58 51.26
N HIS A 6 -12.40 33.96 51.95
CA HIS A 6 -11.26 33.14 52.36
C HIS A 6 -11.66 32.31 53.59
N GLN A 7 -10.73 31.47 54.06
CA GLN A 7 -10.58 30.86 55.40
C GLN A 7 -10.96 29.37 55.51
N ASP A 8 -10.24 28.51 56.24
CA ASP A 8 -8.96 28.59 56.96
C ASP A 8 -8.52 27.14 57.30
N ASP A 9 -7.21 26.97 57.45
CA ASP A 9 -6.45 26.18 58.42
C ASP A 9 -7.03 24.93 59.10
N ILE A 10 -6.27 23.83 58.99
CA ILE A 10 -6.11 22.87 60.09
C ILE A 10 -4.62 22.59 60.31
N SER A 11 -4.16 23.03 61.48
CA SER A 11 -2.88 22.75 62.13
C SER A 11 -2.93 21.40 62.85
N TYR A 12 -1.83 20.64 62.83
CA TYR A 12 -1.46 19.72 63.91
C TYR A 12 0.07 19.68 64.06
N SER A 13 0.49 19.80 65.32
CA SER A 13 1.85 19.93 65.82
C SER A 13 2.50 18.58 66.17
N GLU A 14 3.84 18.56 66.01
CA GLU A 14 4.89 17.86 66.78
C GLU A 14 4.80 16.36 67.08
N VAL A 15 5.83 15.61 66.66
CA VAL A 15 6.69 14.85 67.59
C VAL A 15 8.13 14.73 67.05
N HIS A 16 9.10 15.07 67.91
CA HIS A 16 10.53 14.87 67.75
C HIS A 16 10.94 13.38 67.68
N THR A 17 11.91 13.05 66.81
CA THR A 17 12.90 12.00 67.13
C THR A 17 14.21 12.28 66.38
N LEU A 18 15.28 12.50 67.15
CA LEU A 18 16.66 12.58 66.67
C LEU A 18 17.15 11.15 66.39
N HIS A 19 17.62 10.88 65.17
CA HIS A 19 18.41 9.68 64.92
C HIS A 19 19.58 9.96 63.97
N GLU A 20 20.71 9.42 64.37
CA GLU A 20 22.05 9.70 63.88
C GLU A 20 22.29 9.15 62.47
N SER A 21 23.26 9.77 61.81
CA SER A 21 23.70 9.54 60.43
C SER A 21 24.16 8.10 60.16
N PRO A 22 23.98 7.65 58.91
CA PRO A 22 25.12 7.11 58.18
C PRO A 22 25.29 7.82 56.85
N THR A 23 26.52 8.27 56.61
CA THR A 23 27.04 8.75 55.33
C THR A 23 26.81 7.72 54.21
N THR A 24 25.90 8.02 53.30
CA THR A 24 25.81 7.37 51.99
C THR A 24 25.99 8.41 50.89
N HIS A 25 27.00 8.15 50.06
CA HIS A 25 27.42 8.94 48.91
C HIS A 25 26.25 9.42 48.04
N PRO A 26 26.26 10.69 47.57
CA PRO A 26 25.37 11.11 46.51
C PRO A 26 25.81 10.42 45.22
N ASN A 27 25.06 9.39 44.81
CA ASN A 27 25.02 9.02 43.41
C ASN A 27 24.51 10.26 42.66
N PRO A 28 25.24 10.80 41.66
CA PRO A 28 24.72 11.87 40.84
C PRO A 28 23.51 11.31 40.11
N HIS A 29 22.32 11.70 40.55
CA HIS A 29 21.10 11.57 39.78
C HIS A 29 21.41 12.16 38.41
N PRO A 30 21.34 11.39 37.31
CA PRO A 30 21.36 12.01 36.00
C PRO A 30 20.12 12.91 35.97
N SER A 31 20.37 14.22 35.90
CA SER A 31 19.34 15.20 35.55
C SER A 31 18.50 14.62 34.42
N PRO A 32 17.16 14.76 34.43
CA PRO A 32 16.38 14.44 33.26
C PRO A 32 16.99 15.25 32.12
N MET A 33 17.72 14.57 31.24
CA MET A 33 18.18 15.16 30.00
C MET A 33 16.90 15.55 29.31
N SER A 34 16.55 16.83 29.43
CA SER A 34 15.53 17.49 28.65
C SER A 34 15.89 17.13 27.21
N SER A 35 15.21 16.12 26.69
CA SER A 35 15.43 15.62 25.35
C SER A 35 14.84 16.67 24.43
N ASN A 36 15.59 17.75 24.26
CA ASN A 36 15.54 18.69 23.14
C ASN A 36 15.96 17.92 21.88
N VAL A 37 15.35 16.76 21.62
CA VAL A 37 15.34 16.18 20.30
C VAL A 37 14.46 17.14 19.51
N PRO A 38 15.02 17.91 18.57
CA PRO A 38 14.20 18.73 17.69
C PRO A 38 13.17 17.77 17.07
N PRO A 39 11.88 18.14 17.01
CA PRO A 39 10.91 17.32 16.27
C PRO A 39 11.53 17.06 14.90
N LEU A 40 11.64 15.77 14.55
CA LEU A 40 12.16 15.35 13.25
C LEU A 40 11.48 16.22 12.18
N PRO A 41 12.22 16.77 11.21
CA PRO A 41 11.63 17.59 10.17
C PRO A 41 10.43 16.83 9.61
N ASN A 42 9.27 17.48 9.59
CA ASN A 42 8.05 16.90 9.06
C ASN A 42 8.27 16.67 7.56
N THR A 43 8.90 15.55 7.22
CA THR A 43 9.26 15.22 5.84
C THR A 43 7.95 14.98 5.13
N ARG A 44 7.61 15.87 4.20
CA ARG A 44 6.47 15.69 3.31
C ARG A 44 6.78 14.48 2.42
N LEU A 45 6.30 13.30 2.83
CA LEU A 45 6.43 12.07 2.05
C LEU A 45 5.37 12.04 0.95
N THR A 46 5.68 11.33 -0.13
CA THR A 46 4.80 11.08 -1.26
C THR A 46 4.37 9.62 -1.27
N ALA A 47 3.06 9.37 -1.28
CA ALA A 47 2.46 8.05 -1.34
C ALA A 47 2.09 7.69 -2.79
N PHE A 48 2.51 6.52 -3.27
CA PHE A 48 1.98 5.95 -4.51
C PHE A 48 0.74 5.09 -4.20
N ILE A 49 -0.41 5.53 -4.71
CA ILE A 49 -1.67 4.80 -4.59
C ILE A 49 -1.86 3.91 -5.82
N SER A 50 -2.11 2.62 -5.59
CA SER A 50 -2.40 1.67 -6.66
C SER A 50 -3.31 0.55 -6.17
N GLY A 51 -4.22 0.09 -7.02
CA GLY A 51 -5.09 -1.04 -6.68
C GLY A 51 -5.81 -1.68 -7.87
N PRO A 52 -6.70 -2.65 -7.59
CA PRO A 52 -7.46 -3.33 -8.62
C PRO A 52 -8.49 -2.42 -9.30
N ILE A 53 -8.74 -2.68 -10.59
CA ILE A 53 -9.79 -2.01 -11.37
C ILE A 53 -11.18 -2.43 -10.89
N GLU A 54 -11.34 -3.70 -10.49
CA GLU A 54 -12.58 -4.28 -9.97
C GLU A 54 -12.32 -4.93 -8.62
N TYR A 55 -13.22 -4.72 -7.66
CA TYR A 55 -13.14 -5.27 -6.32
C TYR A 55 -14.53 -5.41 -5.68
N PRO A 56 -14.70 -6.26 -4.64
CA PRO A 56 -15.98 -6.41 -3.96
C PRO A 56 -16.40 -5.15 -3.20
N TYR A 57 -17.69 -5.07 -2.86
CA TYR A 57 -18.24 -3.98 -2.06
C TYR A 57 -17.50 -3.83 -0.71
N GLY A 58 -17.20 -2.60 -0.30
CA GLY A 58 -16.50 -2.30 0.96
C GLY A 58 -14.97 -2.47 0.93
N TYR A 59 -14.41 -3.02 -0.15
CA TYR A 59 -12.96 -3.25 -0.25
C TYR A 59 -12.13 -1.97 -0.11
N PHE A 60 -12.57 -0.89 -0.73
CA PHE A 60 -11.88 0.40 -0.65
C PHE A 60 -11.96 0.99 0.77
N GLU A 61 -13.14 0.94 1.37
CA GLU A 61 -13.41 1.37 2.74
C GLU A 61 -12.56 0.64 3.76
N GLU A 62 -12.40 -0.67 3.60
CA GLU A 62 -11.64 -1.50 4.54
C GLU A 62 -10.13 -1.28 4.40
N HIS A 63 -9.62 -1.23 3.17
CA HIS A 63 -8.19 -1.35 2.93
C HIS A 63 -7.48 -0.04 2.56
N TYR A 64 -8.19 0.90 1.93
CA TYR A 64 -7.57 2.13 1.44
C TYR A 64 -7.92 3.32 2.31
N ARG A 65 -9.19 3.47 2.68
CA ARG A 65 -9.67 4.64 3.41
C ARG A 65 -8.86 4.91 4.69
N PRO A 66 -8.58 3.93 5.59
CA PRO A 66 -7.83 4.21 6.82
C PRO A 66 -6.41 4.71 6.54
N LEU A 67 -5.73 4.10 5.55
CA LEU A 67 -4.36 4.46 5.17
C LEU A 67 -4.30 5.85 4.52
N LEU A 68 -5.28 6.17 3.68
CA LEU A 68 -5.41 7.50 3.08
C LEU A 68 -5.70 8.56 4.14
N THR A 69 -6.63 8.30 5.08
CA THR A 69 -6.91 9.20 6.20
C THR A 69 -5.64 9.50 7.00
N GLU A 70 -4.88 8.46 7.38
CA GLU A 70 -3.63 8.62 8.11
C GLU A 70 -2.59 9.45 7.31
N ALA A 71 -2.45 9.21 6.00
CA ALA A 71 -1.54 9.96 5.15
C ALA A 71 -1.95 11.43 4.99
N ILE A 72 -3.25 11.71 4.91
CA ILE A 72 -3.82 13.07 4.86
C ILE A 72 -3.50 13.81 6.17
N GLU A 73 -3.73 13.18 7.33
CA GLU A 73 -3.45 13.76 8.65
C GLU A 73 -1.98 14.11 8.83
N LYS A 74 -1.08 13.29 8.27
CA LYS A 74 0.36 13.56 8.25
C LYS A 74 0.78 14.59 7.19
N GLY A 75 -0.16 15.03 6.35
CA GLY A 75 0.06 16.07 5.35
C GLY A 75 0.90 15.62 4.15
N HIS A 76 0.92 14.32 3.85
CA HIS A 76 1.64 13.71 2.74
C HIS A 76 1.12 14.18 1.36
N SER A 77 1.92 13.96 0.32
CA SER A 77 1.55 14.09 -1.09
C SER A 77 1.19 12.73 -1.69
N PHE A 78 0.57 12.72 -2.86
CA PHE A 78 0.01 11.53 -3.49
C PHE A 78 0.32 11.49 -4.98
N VAL A 79 0.72 10.32 -5.47
CA VAL A 79 0.83 10.01 -6.90
C VAL A 79 -0.06 8.81 -7.24
N MET A 80 -0.70 8.84 -8.39
CA MET A 80 -1.52 7.73 -8.89
C MET A 80 -1.69 7.77 -10.41
N GLY A 81 -2.18 6.67 -11.00
CA GLY A 81 -2.52 6.62 -12.42
C GLY A 81 -3.96 7.10 -12.71
N PRO A 82 -4.35 7.26 -13.98
CA PRO A 82 -5.71 7.60 -14.40
C PRO A 82 -6.63 6.37 -14.47
N ALA A 83 -6.23 5.23 -13.87
CA ALA A 83 -6.97 3.98 -14.01
C ALA A 83 -8.32 4.05 -13.27
N SER A 84 -9.31 3.36 -13.83
CA SER A 84 -10.58 3.15 -13.12
C SER A 84 -10.38 2.22 -11.91
N GLY A 85 -11.39 2.19 -11.03
CA GLY A 85 -11.32 1.40 -9.79
C GLY A 85 -10.61 2.18 -8.69
N THR A 86 -9.60 1.58 -8.06
CA THR A 86 -8.97 2.13 -6.87
C THR A 86 -8.39 3.52 -7.10
N ASP A 87 -7.63 3.73 -8.18
CA ASP A 87 -6.95 5.02 -8.42
C ASP A 87 -7.97 6.15 -8.56
N SER A 88 -8.98 5.99 -9.42
CA SER A 88 -10.07 6.97 -9.56
C SER A 88 -10.88 7.20 -8.27
N THR A 89 -11.12 6.15 -7.48
CA THR A 89 -11.85 6.24 -6.20
C THR A 89 -11.02 6.97 -5.15
N ALA A 90 -9.71 6.72 -5.11
CA ALA A 90 -8.77 7.41 -4.24
C ALA A 90 -8.65 8.89 -4.60
N LEU A 91 -8.51 9.23 -5.89
CA LEU A 91 -8.49 10.61 -6.35
C LEU A 91 -9.73 11.37 -5.87
N ARG A 92 -10.91 10.78 -6.07
CA ARG A 92 -12.17 11.36 -5.62
C ARG A 92 -12.21 11.53 -4.10
N TYR A 93 -11.78 10.51 -3.36
CA TYR A 93 -11.73 10.56 -1.90
C TYR A 93 -10.82 11.69 -1.40
N LEU A 94 -9.60 11.84 -1.96
CA LEU A 94 -8.68 12.92 -1.57
C LEU A 94 -9.28 14.31 -1.81
N ILE A 95 -9.93 14.52 -2.96
CA ILE A 95 -10.62 15.76 -3.29
C ILE A 95 -11.76 16.03 -2.29
N ASP A 96 -12.55 15.01 -1.97
CA ASP A 96 -13.67 15.12 -1.02
C ASP A 96 -13.21 15.34 0.42
N GLN A 97 -12.00 14.94 0.78
CA GLN A 97 -11.37 15.26 2.07
C GLN A 97 -10.72 16.66 2.09
N GLY A 98 -10.77 17.41 1.00
CA GLY A 98 -10.20 18.76 0.91
C GLY A 98 -8.67 18.78 0.86
N VAL A 99 -8.05 17.72 0.34
CA VAL A 99 -6.61 17.71 0.08
C VAL A 99 -6.29 18.75 -0.99
N ASP A 100 -5.30 19.59 -0.72
CA ASP A 100 -4.79 20.57 -1.69
C ASP A 100 -4.34 19.86 -2.97
N LEU A 101 -4.86 20.28 -4.12
CA LEU A 101 -4.59 19.66 -5.42
C LEU A 101 -3.12 19.73 -5.82
N SER A 102 -2.36 20.70 -5.30
CA SER A 102 -0.90 20.76 -5.49
C SER A 102 -0.14 19.60 -4.82
N LYS A 103 -0.81 18.82 -3.97
CA LYS A 103 -0.27 17.59 -3.36
C LYS A 103 -0.65 16.33 -4.12
N ILE A 104 -1.41 16.43 -5.21
CA ILE A 104 -1.92 15.28 -5.96
C ILE A 104 -1.38 15.38 -7.39
N THR A 105 -0.57 14.40 -7.79
CA THR A 105 -0.09 14.26 -9.16
C THR A 105 -0.68 13.00 -9.79
N VAL A 106 -1.31 13.14 -10.95
CA VAL A 106 -1.77 12.02 -11.76
C VAL A 106 -0.77 11.77 -12.90
N TYR A 107 -0.15 10.60 -12.89
CA TYR A 107 0.77 10.22 -13.97
C TYR A 107 -0.02 9.58 -15.10
N MET A 108 0.24 9.96 -16.34
CA MET A 108 -0.37 9.39 -17.54
C MET A 108 0.73 8.92 -18.49
N SER A 109 0.52 7.79 -19.16
CA SER A 109 1.36 7.43 -20.32
C SER A 109 0.89 8.20 -21.56
N GLN A 110 1.72 8.26 -22.61
CA GLN A 110 1.29 8.85 -23.90
C GLN A 110 0.04 8.16 -24.48
N LEU A 111 -0.15 6.87 -24.21
CA LEU A 111 -1.36 6.16 -24.60
C LEU A 111 -2.57 6.61 -23.77
N ASP A 112 -2.40 6.77 -22.46
CA ASP A 112 -3.45 7.30 -21.59
C ASP A 112 -3.85 8.71 -22.02
N GLU A 113 -2.90 9.59 -22.34
CA GLU A 113 -3.15 10.97 -22.75
C GLU A 113 -4.04 11.05 -24.01
N ARG A 114 -3.75 10.22 -25.02
CA ARG A 114 -4.54 10.17 -26.26
C ARG A 114 -5.99 9.78 -26.02
N VAL A 115 -6.24 8.94 -25.02
CA VAL A 115 -7.56 8.38 -24.73
C VAL A 115 -8.31 9.23 -23.70
N LEU A 116 -7.63 9.68 -22.66
CA LEU A 116 -8.20 10.26 -21.45
C LEU A 116 -7.84 11.75 -21.26
N GLY A 117 -6.91 12.31 -22.04
CA GLY A 117 -6.42 13.68 -21.82
C GLY A 117 -7.54 14.72 -21.74
N LYS A 118 -8.49 14.68 -22.69
CA LYS A 118 -9.69 15.55 -22.64
C LYS A 118 -10.57 15.30 -21.41
N ALA A 119 -10.70 14.05 -20.99
CA ALA A 119 -11.49 13.67 -19.82
C ALA A 119 -10.81 14.01 -18.50
N MET A 120 -9.50 14.30 -18.50
CA MET A 120 -8.71 14.71 -17.34
C MET A 120 -8.48 16.23 -17.26
N GLN A 121 -8.89 16.99 -18.29
CA GLN A 121 -8.72 18.45 -18.33
C GLN A 121 -9.34 19.15 -17.10
N TRP A 122 -10.47 18.65 -16.59
CA TRP A 122 -11.11 19.19 -15.39
C TRP A 122 -10.18 19.18 -14.17
N PHE A 123 -9.29 18.18 -14.07
CA PHE A 123 -8.39 18.05 -12.93
C PHE A 123 -7.31 19.14 -12.98
N THR A 124 -6.73 19.38 -14.15
CA THR A 124 -5.78 20.48 -14.37
C THR A 124 -6.43 21.85 -14.22
N ASP A 125 -7.69 22.01 -14.66
CA ASP A 125 -8.42 23.27 -14.56
C ASP A 125 -8.69 23.66 -13.08
N LEU A 126 -8.78 22.67 -12.19
CA LEU A 126 -8.88 22.89 -10.75
C LEU A 126 -7.52 23.15 -10.08
N GLY A 127 -6.40 22.99 -10.79
CA GLY A 127 -5.04 23.17 -10.27
C GLY A 127 -4.34 21.88 -9.85
N GLY A 128 -4.84 20.71 -10.26
CA GLY A 128 -4.14 19.44 -10.11
C GLY A 128 -2.98 19.28 -11.09
N ASP A 129 -2.00 18.44 -10.74
CA ASP A 129 -0.80 18.19 -11.56
C ASP A 129 -0.96 16.91 -12.39
N ILE A 130 -0.66 16.98 -13.69
CA ILE A 130 -0.61 15.80 -14.57
C ILE A 130 0.80 15.67 -15.13
N GLN A 131 1.40 14.50 -14.94
CA GLN A 131 2.73 14.17 -15.48
C GLN A 131 2.63 13.13 -16.59
N LEU A 132 3.25 13.42 -17.74
CA LEU A 132 3.31 12.49 -18.87
C LEU A 132 4.61 11.69 -18.81
N GLU A 133 4.49 10.37 -18.67
CA GLU A 133 5.63 9.49 -18.48
C GLU A 133 5.57 8.25 -19.38
N GLY A 134 6.61 8.12 -20.21
CA GLY A 134 6.79 7.00 -21.12
C GLY A 134 5.66 6.77 -22.13
N VAL A 135 5.71 5.62 -22.79
CA VAL A 135 4.71 5.24 -23.80
C VAL A 135 3.66 4.31 -23.21
N THR A 136 4.06 3.46 -22.27
CA THR A 136 3.23 2.38 -21.74
C THR A 136 2.82 2.61 -20.29
N THR A 137 1.78 1.90 -19.87
CA THR A 137 1.38 1.79 -18.45
C THR A 137 2.55 1.36 -17.56
N GLY A 138 3.41 0.47 -18.05
CA GLY A 138 4.56 -0.02 -17.28
C GLY A 138 5.63 1.04 -17.03
N ASP A 139 5.86 1.93 -18.00
CA ASP A 139 6.80 3.05 -17.87
C ASP A 139 6.28 4.07 -16.84
N ARG A 140 5.01 4.45 -16.99
CA ARG A 140 4.28 5.31 -16.06
C ARG A 140 4.30 4.77 -14.63
N ASP A 141 4.00 3.50 -14.45
CA ASP A 141 4.03 2.84 -13.14
C ASP A 141 5.43 2.79 -12.54
N ALA A 142 6.47 2.64 -13.38
CA ALA A 142 7.86 2.72 -12.94
C ALA A 142 8.24 4.14 -12.47
N ALA A 143 7.78 5.18 -13.17
CA ALA A 143 7.96 6.58 -12.77
C ALA A 143 7.29 6.87 -11.42
N MET A 144 6.02 6.48 -11.24
CA MET A 144 5.33 6.64 -9.94
C MET A 144 6.04 5.89 -8.80
N THR A 145 6.58 4.70 -9.06
CA THR A 145 7.36 3.95 -8.04
C THR A 145 8.64 4.70 -7.67
N ARG A 146 9.33 5.31 -8.65
CA ARG A 146 10.56 6.08 -8.47
C ARG A 146 10.30 7.39 -7.70
N ASP A 147 9.18 8.05 -7.99
CA ASP A 147 8.89 9.40 -7.52
C ASP A 147 8.09 9.43 -6.20
N SER A 148 7.94 8.28 -5.55
CA SER A 148 7.22 8.12 -4.27
C SER A 148 8.08 7.43 -3.22
N ASP A 149 7.87 7.81 -1.97
CA ASP A 149 8.62 7.29 -0.82
C ASP A 149 8.08 5.93 -0.36
N TYR A 150 6.77 5.73 -0.46
CA TYR A 150 6.09 4.50 -0.04
C TYR A 150 4.81 4.27 -0.85
N ASP A 151 4.23 3.07 -0.69
CA ASP A 151 3.00 2.69 -1.39
C ASP A 151 1.81 2.60 -0.44
N ILE A 152 0.66 3.12 -0.87
CA ILE A 152 -0.66 2.74 -0.37
C ILE A 152 -1.25 1.82 -1.43
N LEU A 153 -0.87 0.54 -1.35
CA LEU A 153 -1.26 -0.47 -2.32
C LEU A 153 -1.86 -1.70 -1.65
N ARG A 154 -2.80 -2.31 -2.36
CA ARG A 154 -3.32 -3.65 -2.06
C ARG A 154 -3.79 -4.29 -3.36
N TYR A 155 -3.60 -5.59 -3.46
CA TYR A 155 -4.24 -6.41 -4.48
C TYR A 155 -4.87 -7.61 -3.79
N MET A 156 -5.97 -8.11 -4.36
CA MET A 156 -6.64 -9.30 -3.84
C MET A 156 -5.69 -10.50 -3.83
N SER A 157 -5.68 -11.25 -2.74
CA SER A 157 -5.06 -12.58 -2.66
C SER A 157 -5.65 -13.52 -3.71
N ILE A 158 -4.98 -14.64 -3.96
CA ILE A 158 -5.48 -15.66 -4.90
C ILE A 158 -6.87 -16.14 -4.50
N GLN A 159 -7.10 -16.37 -3.21
CA GLN A 159 -8.39 -16.81 -2.70
C GLN A 159 -9.47 -15.75 -2.92
N GLU A 160 -9.22 -14.49 -2.54
CA GLU A 160 -10.16 -13.38 -2.78
C GLU A 160 -10.48 -13.23 -4.28
N GLN A 161 -9.48 -13.36 -5.15
CA GLN A 161 -9.69 -13.30 -6.60
C GLN A 161 -10.55 -14.48 -7.11
N GLN A 162 -10.34 -15.69 -6.59
CA GLN A 162 -11.14 -16.86 -6.96
C GLN A 162 -12.59 -16.72 -6.51
N GLU A 163 -12.80 -16.26 -5.29
CA GLU A 163 -14.14 -16.01 -4.74
C GLU A 163 -14.87 -14.90 -5.51
N PHE A 164 -14.17 -13.81 -5.81
CA PHE A 164 -14.76 -12.66 -6.50
C PHE A 164 -15.03 -12.91 -7.99
N TYR A 165 -14.06 -13.47 -8.72
CA TYR A 165 -14.19 -13.68 -10.16
C TYR A 165 -14.89 -15.00 -10.52
N GLY A 166 -14.91 -15.97 -9.62
CA GLY A 166 -15.47 -17.30 -9.87
C GLY A 166 -14.83 -17.95 -11.09
N GLU A 167 -15.66 -18.39 -12.05
CA GLU A 167 -15.20 -19.00 -13.30
C GLU A 167 -14.36 -18.07 -14.19
N ARG A 168 -14.45 -16.74 -14.00
CA ARG A 168 -13.63 -15.76 -14.74
C ARG A 168 -12.22 -15.61 -14.15
N TYR A 169 -11.93 -16.27 -13.03
CA TYR A 169 -10.62 -16.22 -12.41
C TYR A 169 -9.55 -16.81 -13.33
N TYR A 170 -8.45 -16.08 -13.51
CA TYR A 170 -7.24 -16.59 -14.14
C TYR A 170 -6.01 -16.12 -13.37
N PRO A 171 -5.01 -16.99 -13.15
CA PRO A 171 -3.82 -16.63 -12.41
C PRO A 171 -3.00 -15.59 -13.19
N ARG A 172 -2.77 -14.44 -12.58
CA ARG A 172 -1.97 -13.34 -13.14
C ARG A 172 -1.22 -12.58 -12.06
N VAL A 173 -0.12 -11.95 -12.44
CA VAL A 173 0.51 -10.89 -11.64
C VAL A 173 -0.21 -9.59 -11.98
N SER A 174 -0.88 -8.98 -11.01
CA SER A 174 -1.59 -7.71 -11.21
C SER A 174 -0.63 -6.55 -11.44
N ALA A 175 -1.09 -5.45 -12.04
CA ALA A 175 -0.26 -4.24 -12.18
C ALA A 175 0.19 -3.72 -10.80
N THR A 176 -0.71 -3.70 -9.82
CA THR A 176 -0.40 -3.33 -8.44
C THR A 176 0.65 -4.24 -7.80
N GLU A 177 0.57 -5.55 -8.01
CA GLU A 177 1.61 -6.50 -7.55
C GLU A 177 2.96 -6.21 -8.20
N LYS A 178 2.99 -5.83 -9.49
CA LYS A 178 4.23 -5.42 -10.16
C LYS A 178 4.84 -4.17 -9.52
N ASN A 179 4.03 -3.23 -9.03
CA ASN A 179 4.52 -2.02 -8.37
C ASN A 179 5.23 -2.35 -7.05
N GLU A 180 4.60 -3.19 -6.22
CA GLU A 180 5.23 -3.70 -5.00
C GLU A 180 6.55 -4.44 -5.30
N ARG A 181 6.54 -5.32 -6.31
CA ARG A 181 7.73 -6.06 -6.76
C ARG A 181 8.84 -5.11 -7.22
N ARG A 182 8.49 -4.06 -7.97
CA ARG A 182 9.46 -3.05 -8.44
C ARG A 182 10.15 -2.37 -7.26
N ARG A 183 9.40 -1.93 -6.26
CA ARG A 183 9.97 -1.31 -5.05
C ARG A 183 10.88 -2.27 -4.28
N LYS A 184 10.53 -3.56 -4.25
CA LYS A 184 11.32 -4.62 -3.61
C LYS A 184 12.50 -5.14 -4.46
N GLY A 185 12.68 -4.65 -5.69
CA GLY A 185 13.70 -5.17 -6.62
C GLY A 185 13.47 -6.61 -7.07
N LEU A 186 12.22 -7.08 -7.08
CA LEU A 186 11.83 -8.43 -7.46
C LEU A 186 11.45 -8.54 -8.94
N PRO A 187 11.53 -9.74 -9.56
CA PRO A 187 11.05 -9.96 -10.92
C PRO A 187 9.57 -9.59 -11.09
N LEU A 188 9.25 -8.81 -12.12
CA LEU A 188 7.90 -8.30 -12.40
C LEU A 188 6.95 -9.36 -12.96
N HIS A 189 7.50 -10.45 -13.50
CA HIS A 189 6.72 -11.54 -14.06
C HIS A 189 7.09 -12.83 -13.32
N VAL A 190 6.09 -13.48 -12.73
CA VAL A 190 6.21 -14.83 -12.20
C VAL A 190 5.06 -15.69 -12.72
N ASN A 191 5.37 -16.95 -12.97
CA ASN A 191 4.37 -17.92 -13.38
C ASN A 191 3.67 -18.50 -12.16
N HIS A 192 2.69 -17.76 -11.61
CA HIS A 192 1.83 -18.24 -10.50
C HIS A 192 1.14 -19.58 -10.83
N GLY A 193 0.90 -19.85 -12.11
CA GLY A 193 0.19 -21.04 -12.58
C GLY A 193 1.00 -22.34 -12.68
N LEU A 194 2.34 -22.32 -12.64
CA LEU A 194 3.13 -23.57 -12.79
C LEU A 194 3.22 -24.37 -11.50
N VAL A 195 3.19 -23.70 -10.34
CA VAL A 195 3.34 -24.39 -9.06
C VAL A 195 2.13 -25.26 -8.73
N GLY A 196 0.91 -24.86 -9.12
CA GLY A 196 -0.32 -25.62 -8.87
C GLY A 196 -0.70 -26.63 -9.98
N TYR A 197 -0.44 -26.30 -11.25
CA TYR A 197 -0.74 -27.23 -12.36
C TYR A 197 0.20 -28.43 -12.40
N GLU A 198 1.43 -28.31 -11.94
CA GLU A 198 2.35 -29.45 -11.82
C GLU A 198 1.82 -30.52 -10.85
N PHE A 199 1.14 -30.15 -9.77
CA PHE A 199 0.54 -31.13 -8.84
C PHE A 199 -0.64 -31.86 -9.47
N LYS A 200 -1.57 -31.14 -10.12
CA LYS A 200 -2.71 -31.78 -10.81
C LYS A 200 -2.27 -32.64 -11.99
N ALA A 201 -1.22 -32.24 -12.72
CA ALA A 201 -0.66 -33.06 -13.80
C ALA A 201 0.02 -34.33 -13.25
N LYS A 202 0.72 -34.26 -12.11
CA LYS A 202 1.33 -35.43 -11.45
C LYS A 202 0.28 -36.38 -10.87
N GLU A 203 -0.81 -35.89 -10.30
CA GLU A 203 -1.95 -36.71 -9.85
C GLU A 203 -2.69 -37.38 -11.03
N ALA A 204 -2.86 -36.67 -12.15
CA ALA A 204 -3.45 -37.24 -13.36
C ALA A 204 -2.57 -38.36 -13.97
N VAL A 205 -1.24 -38.21 -13.92
CA VAL A 205 -0.29 -39.24 -14.39
C VAL A 205 -0.22 -40.43 -13.43
N GLN A 206 -0.37 -40.23 -12.12
CA GLN A 206 -0.43 -41.34 -11.15
C GLN A 206 -1.77 -42.09 -11.17
N SER A 207 -2.87 -41.43 -11.52
CA SER A 207 -4.19 -42.06 -11.67
C SER A 207 -4.43 -42.68 -13.06
N SER A 208 -3.59 -42.37 -14.06
CA SER A 208 -3.70 -42.92 -15.42
C SER A 208 -2.92 -44.22 -15.65
N SER A 209 -2.66 -45.04 -14.61
CA SER A 209 -2.02 -46.36 -14.76
C SER A 209 -2.89 -47.43 -15.46
N ASN A 210 -3.89 -47.03 -16.24
CA ASN A 210 -4.65 -47.90 -17.15
C ASN A 210 -4.27 -47.61 -18.61
N PRO A 211 -3.65 -48.55 -19.33
CA PRO A 211 -3.11 -48.31 -20.66
C PRO A 211 -4.21 -48.48 -21.73
N SER A 212 -5.16 -47.53 -21.83
CA SER A 212 -6.06 -47.48 -22.98
C SER A 212 -6.75 -46.13 -23.17
N THR A 213 -6.02 -45.04 -23.47
CA THR A 213 -6.66 -43.87 -24.12
C THR A 213 -5.68 -43.09 -25.00
N THR A 214 -5.69 -43.40 -26.29
CA THR A 214 -4.73 -42.96 -27.32
C THR A 214 -4.98 -41.56 -27.92
N TRP A 215 -5.52 -40.61 -27.15
CA TRP A 215 -5.73 -39.24 -27.67
C TRP A 215 -5.15 -38.13 -26.79
N ALA A 216 -5.24 -38.23 -25.46
CA ALA A 216 -4.68 -37.24 -24.52
C ALA A 216 -3.13 -37.24 -24.45
N ASP A 217 -2.52 -38.39 -24.75
CA ASP A 217 -1.08 -38.63 -24.61
C ASP A 217 -0.23 -37.84 -25.65
N SER A 218 -0.79 -37.54 -26.82
CA SER A 218 -0.08 -36.81 -27.88
C SER A 218 0.18 -35.33 -27.56
N ARG A 219 -0.75 -34.66 -26.85
CA ARG A 219 -0.61 -33.25 -26.47
C ARG A 219 0.31 -33.08 -25.27
N ILE A 220 0.24 -33.99 -24.30
CA ILE A 220 1.14 -34.00 -23.14
C ILE A 220 2.57 -34.29 -23.58
N LYS A 221 2.79 -35.27 -24.46
CA LYS A 221 4.13 -35.53 -25.04
C LYS A 221 4.65 -34.36 -25.87
N LYS A 222 3.80 -33.69 -26.64
CA LYS A 222 4.19 -32.48 -27.42
C LYS A 222 4.57 -31.31 -26.50
N PHE A 223 3.85 -31.13 -25.39
CA PHE A 223 4.12 -30.10 -24.39
C PHE A 223 5.43 -30.35 -23.62
N LEU A 224 5.68 -31.60 -23.17
CA LEU A 224 6.91 -31.97 -22.47
C LEU A 224 8.17 -31.84 -23.34
N ARG A 225 8.06 -32.11 -24.65
CA ARG A 225 9.15 -31.93 -25.62
C ARG A 225 9.51 -30.47 -25.88
N GLN A 226 8.59 -29.55 -25.57
CA GLN A 226 8.81 -28.11 -25.73
C GLN A 226 9.57 -27.52 -24.54
N ILE A 227 9.36 -28.08 -23.34
CA ILE A 227 10.08 -27.73 -22.12
C ILE A 227 11.54 -28.21 -22.18
N SER A 228 11.81 -29.39 -22.74
CA SER A 228 13.19 -29.94 -22.82
C SER A 228 14.12 -29.19 -23.79
N ASN A 229 13.58 -28.35 -24.68
CA ASN A 229 14.36 -27.62 -25.68
C ASN A 229 14.67 -26.17 -25.29
N THR A 230 14.35 -25.77 -24.05
CA THR A 230 14.55 -24.40 -23.55
C THR A 230 15.48 -24.34 -22.32
N VAL A 231 16.30 -25.39 -22.12
CA VAL A 231 17.40 -25.43 -21.14
C VAL A 231 18.71 -25.62 -21.88
#